data_AF-A0AAE2BJX8-F1
#
_entry.id   AF-A0AAE2BJX8-F1
#
_cell.length_a   1.000
_cell.length_b   1.000
_cell.length_c   1.000
_cell.angle_alpha   90.00
_cell.angle_beta   90.00
_cell.angle_gamma   90.00
#
_symmetry.space_group_name_H-M   'P 1'
#
loop_
_entity.id
_entity.type
_entity.pdbx_description
1 polymer ?
#
loop_
_entity_poly.entity_id
_entity_poly.type
_entity_poly.pdbx_seq_one_letter_code
_entity_poly.pdbx_strand_id
1 'polypeptide(L)'
;MVMISAPLNSSNWLSWSRSVRITLEGRDKFGYTDGTCVKPTEGSAELRQWRITDSTVHTWISNTISKDIVNAYLYSALARSLWLELEAHYDECDGPLLYKI
;
A
#
# COMPACT_ATOMS: atom_id res chain seq x y z
N MET A 1 11.83 7.35 -12.39
CA MET A 1 11.98 7.63 -10.95
C MET A 1 10.71 8.36 -10.55
N VAL A 2 9.81 7.80 -9.73
CA VAL A 2 8.63 8.54 -9.27
C VAL A 2 8.88 8.95 -7.83
N MET A 3 8.85 10.25 -7.59
CA MET A 3 9.06 10.87 -6.29
C MET A 3 7.73 10.87 -5.55
N ILE A 4 7.61 10.06 -4.51
CA ILE A 4 6.65 10.39 -3.47
C ILE A 4 7.27 11.56 -2.70
N SER A 5 6.70 12.76 -2.89
CA SER A 5 7.25 14.04 -2.40
C SER A 5 7.42 14.10 -0.89
N ALA A 6 6.65 13.30 -0.14
CA ALA A 6 6.74 13.22 1.31
C ALA A 6 6.34 11.80 1.75
N PRO A 7 7.10 11.17 2.67
CA PRO A 7 6.71 9.89 3.23
C PRO A 7 5.37 10.00 3.97
N LEU A 8 4.62 8.89 4.05
CA LEU A 8 3.35 8.85 4.78
C LEU A 8 3.57 9.28 6.22
N ASN A 9 2.70 10.18 6.70
CA ASN A 9 2.61 10.64 8.07
C ASN A 9 1.12 10.68 8.47
N SER A 10 0.83 11.17 9.68
CA SER A 10 -0.53 11.17 10.22
C SER A 10 -1.51 12.14 9.55
N SER A 11 -1.06 13.01 8.64
CA SER A 11 -1.89 14.08 8.06
C SER A 11 -1.81 14.20 6.54
N ASN A 12 -1.18 13.25 5.84
CA ASN A 12 -1.01 13.31 4.39
C ASN A 12 -1.53 12.08 3.65
N TRP A 13 -2.40 11.29 4.28
CA TRP A 13 -2.93 10.04 3.73
C TRP A 13 -3.55 10.21 2.34
N LEU A 14 -4.46 11.17 2.15
CA LEU A 14 -5.13 11.36 0.86
C LEU A 14 -4.16 11.66 -0.29
N SER A 15 -3.17 12.52 -0.03
CA SER A 15 -2.17 12.90 -1.04
C SER A 15 -1.17 11.78 -1.29
N TRP A 16 -0.74 11.08 -0.24
CA TRP A 16 0.18 9.96 -0.31
C TRP A 16 -0.45 8.76 -1.03
N SER A 17 -1.66 8.35 -0.63
CA SER A 17 -2.36 7.19 -1.19
C SER A 17 -2.63 7.37 -2.68
N ARG A 18 -3.04 8.58 -3.10
CA ARG A 18 -3.18 8.93 -4.52
C ARG A 18 -1.86 8.84 -5.28
N SER A 19 -0.76 9.31 -4.70
CA SER A 19 0.56 9.27 -5.33
C SER A 19 1.08 7.83 -5.47
N VAL A 20 0.90 6.99 -4.46
CA VAL A 20 1.24 5.56 -4.50
C VAL A 20 0.40 4.86 -5.56
N ARG A 21 -0.92 5.09 -5.57
CA ARG A 21 -1.85 4.52 -6.57
C ARG A 21 -1.40 4.83 -8.00
N ILE A 22 -1.21 6.11 -8.34
CA ILE A 22 -0.76 6.52 -9.69
C ILE A 22 0.59 5.88 -10.05
N THR A 23 1.51 5.77 -9.09
CA THR A 23 2.82 5.15 -9.31
C THR A 23 2.72 3.66 -9.61
N LEU A 24 1.84 2.94 -8.89
CA LEU A 24 1.63 1.51 -9.08
C LEU A 24 0.79 1.22 -10.33
N GLU A 25 -0.20 2.04 -10.65
CA GLU A 25 -0.98 1.97 -11.89
C GLU A 25 -0.08 2.17 -13.12
N GLY A 26 0.81 3.16 -13.09
CA GLY A 26 1.80 3.38 -14.16
C GLY A 26 2.82 2.24 -14.33
N ARG A 27 2.80 1.23 -13.46
CA ARG A 27 3.65 0.03 -13.49
C ARG A 27 2.88 -1.27 -13.68
N ASP A 28 1.55 -1.18 -13.82
CA ASP A 28 0.66 -2.34 -13.84
C ASP A 28 0.81 -3.23 -12.59
N LYS A 29 0.96 -2.59 -11.42
CA LYS A 29 1.19 -3.26 -10.13
C LYS A 29 0.15 -2.93 -9.06
N PHE A 30 -0.76 -1.99 -9.33
CA PHE A 30 -1.83 -1.64 -8.38
C PHE A 30 -2.77 -2.84 -8.13
N GLY A 31 -2.81 -3.81 -9.04
CA GLY A 31 -3.58 -5.02 -8.87
C GLY A 31 -3.23 -5.86 -7.64
N TYR A 32 -2.00 -5.74 -7.15
CA TYR A 32 -1.52 -6.44 -5.95
C TYR A 32 -1.98 -5.77 -4.65
N THR A 33 -2.40 -4.51 -4.71
CA THR A 33 -2.99 -3.78 -3.57
C THR A 33 -4.52 -3.87 -3.59
N ASP A 34 -5.15 -3.59 -4.73
CA ASP A 34 -6.62 -3.58 -4.86
C ASP A 34 -7.26 -4.98 -4.94
N GLY A 35 -6.45 -6.03 -5.14
CA GLY A 35 -6.85 -7.43 -5.11
C GLY A 35 -7.32 -7.98 -6.45
N THR A 36 -7.23 -7.21 -7.52
CA THR A 36 -7.49 -7.70 -8.88
C THR A 36 -6.45 -8.75 -9.30
N CYS A 37 -5.20 -8.65 -8.83
CA CYS A 37 -4.17 -9.69 -8.98
C CYS A 37 -4.28 -10.74 -7.87
N VAL A 38 -5.21 -11.68 -8.02
CA VAL A 38 -5.44 -12.77 -7.06
C VAL A 38 -4.22 -13.69 -6.95
N LYS A 39 -3.92 -14.15 -5.73
CA LYS A 39 -2.86 -15.12 -5.46
C LYS A 39 -3.13 -16.42 -6.25
N PRO A 40 -2.17 -16.89 -7.07
CA PRO A 40 -2.30 -18.16 -7.78
C PRO A 40 -2.37 -19.36 -6.83
N THR A 41 -2.86 -20.49 -7.34
CA THR A 41 -2.94 -21.76 -6.60
C THR A 41 -1.55 -22.22 -6.15
N GLU A 42 -1.48 -22.81 -4.96
CA GLU A 42 -0.24 -23.40 -4.45
C GLU A 42 0.28 -24.47 -5.42
N GLY A 43 1.56 -24.37 -5.80
CA GLY A 43 2.21 -25.28 -6.76
C GLY A 43 2.17 -24.83 -8.22
N SER A 44 1.50 -23.71 -8.56
CA SER A 44 1.52 -23.17 -9.92
C SER A 44 2.89 -22.56 -10.26
N ALA A 45 3.24 -22.53 -11.55
CA ALA A 45 4.49 -21.93 -12.02
C ALA A 45 4.52 -20.40 -11.80
N GLU A 46 3.34 -19.78 -11.84
CA GLU A 46 3.10 -18.35 -11.69
C GLU A 46 3.18 -17.87 -10.25
N LEU A 47 2.98 -18.77 -9.26
CA LEU A 47 3.01 -18.42 -7.84
C LEU A 47 4.35 -17.79 -7.41
N ARG A 48 5.46 -18.32 -7.93
CA ARG A 48 6.78 -17.76 -7.63
C ARG A 48 6.90 -16.33 -8.12
N GLN A 49 6.46 -16.07 -9.35
CA GLN A 49 6.49 -14.73 -9.94
C GLN A 49 5.55 -13.78 -9.21
N TRP A 50 4.36 -14.25 -8.83
CA TRP A 50 3.40 -13.49 -8.05
C TRP A 50 3.99 -13.07 -6.69
N ARG A 51 4.63 -14.00 -5.95
CA ARG A 51 5.27 -13.70 -4.66
C ARG A 51 6.40 -12.67 -4.78
N ILE A 52 7.21 -12.76 -5.84
CA ILE A 52 8.28 -11.78 -6.11
C ILE A 52 7.67 -10.39 -6.35
N THR A 53 6.61 -10.32 -7.15
CA THR A 53 5.95 -9.05 -7.45
C THR A 53 5.26 -8.48 -6.22
N ASP A 54 4.53 -9.28 -5.45
CA ASP A 54 3.89 -8.87 -4.19
C ASP A 54 4.91 -8.32 -3.18
N SER A 55 6.02 -9.03 -2.95
CA SER A 55 7.11 -8.57 -2.07
C SER A 55 7.76 -7.27 -2.58
N THR A 56 7.87 -7.10 -3.90
CA THR A 56 8.36 -5.86 -4.49
C THR A 56 7.40 -4.70 -4.19
N VAL A 57 6.09 -4.89 -4.40
CA VAL A 57 5.08 -3.86 -4.12
C VAL A 57 5.04 -3.53 -2.64
N HIS A 58 5.12 -4.54 -1.76
CA HIS A 58 5.20 -4.36 -0.32
C HIS A 58 6.40 -3.52 0.09
N THR A 59 7.59 -3.84 -0.43
CA THR A 59 8.82 -3.08 -0.19
C THR A 59 8.70 -1.63 -0.66
N TRP A 60 8.04 -1.43 -1.81
CA TRP A 60 7.83 -0.10 -2.38
C TRP A 60 6.95 0.77 -1.51
N ILE A 61 5.81 0.22 -1.07
CA ILE A 61 4.90 0.91 -0.16
C ILE A 61 5.63 1.21 1.15
N SER A 62 6.28 0.21 1.75
CA SER A 62 7.03 0.35 3.01
C SER A 62 8.10 1.44 2.96
N ASN A 63 8.85 1.54 1.85
CA ASN A 63 9.88 2.57 1.66
C ASN A 63 9.32 3.99 1.50
N THR A 64 8.01 4.14 1.31
CA THR A 64 7.34 5.43 1.18
C THR A 64 6.62 5.85 2.47
N ILE A 65 6.76 5.07 3.55
CA ILE A 65 6.19 5.34 4.87
C ILE A 65 7.26 5.95 5.77
N SER A 66 6.89 6.90 6.64
CA SER A 66 7.84 7.49 7.60
C SER A 66 8.34 6.44 8.59
N LYS A 67 9.63 6.54 8.97
CA LYS A 67 10.28 5.58 9.88
C LYS A 67 9.60 5.49 11.24
N ASP A 68 8.94 6.55 11.67
CA ASP A 68 8.24 6.62 12.95
C ASP A 68 7.00 5.72 13.02
N ILE A 69 6.40 5.42 11.85
CA ILE A 69 5.17 4.62 11.77
C ILE A 69 5.36 3.29 11.03
N VAL A 70 6.41 3.13 10.22
CA VAL A 70 6.65 1.89 9.45
C VAL A 70 6.75 0.64 10.34
N ASN A 71 7.25 0.80 11.58
CA ASN A 71 7.39 -0.31 12.51
C ASN A 71 6.05 -0.94 12.92
N ALA A 72 4.96 -0.17 12.89
CA ALA A 72 3.62 -0.68 13.19
C ALA A 72 3.10 -1.64 12.11
N TYR A 73 3.61 -1.54 10.87
CA TYR A 73 3.12 -2.28 9.71
C TYR A 73 4.12 -3.34 9.20
N LEU A 74 5.24 -3.54 9.91
CA LEU A 74 6.29 -4.52 9.57
C LEU A 74 5.78 -5.97 9.50
N TYR A 75 4.68 -6.28 10.17
CA TYR A 75 4.11 -7.63 10.24
C TYR A 75 3.14 -7.95 9.11
N SER A 76 2.79 -6.96 8.27
CA SER A 76 1.95 -7.19 7.11
C SER A 76 2.67 -8.10 6.11
N ALA A 77 2.09 -9.28 5.84
CA ALA A 77 2.75 -10.31 5.04
C ALA A 77 2.62 -10.08 3.52
N LEU A 78 1.60 -9.32 3.10
CA LEU A 78 1.24 -9.10 1.68
C LEU A 78 1.07 -7.60 1.42
N ALA A 79 1.31 -7.18 0.18
CA ALA A 79 1.12 -5.78 -0.23
C ALA A 79 -0.33 -5.31 0.00
N ARG A 80 -1.31 -6.18 -0.27
CA ARG A 80 -2.73 -5.92 0.01
C ARG A 80 -3.01 -5.71 1.48
N SER A 81 -2.46 -6.56 2.36
CA SER A 81 -2.68 -6.45 3.81
C SER A 81 -2.12 -5.14 4.33
N LEU A 82 -0.90 -4.77 3.92
CA LEU A 82 -0.29 -3.48 4.23
C LEU A 82 -1.18 -2.32 3.78
N TRP A 83 -1.66 -2.36 2.54
CA TRP A 83 -2.53 -1.31 2.00
C TRP A 83 -3.81 -1.13 2.82
N LEU A 84 -4.49 -2.24 3.14
CA LEU A 84 -5.75 -2.22 3.89
C LEU A 84 -5.55 -1.76 5.35
N GLU A 85 -4.46 -2.14 6.00
CA GLU A 85 -4.12 -1.67 7.35
C GLU A 85 -3.90 -0.15 7.37
N LEU A 86 -3.18 0.37 6.37
CA LEU A 86 -2.94 1.82 6.24
C LEU A 86 -4.24 2.57 5.92
N GLU A 87 -5.06 2.02 5.03
CA GLU A 87 -6.36 2.59 4.69
C GLU A 87 -7.28 2.62 5.91
N ALA A 88 -7.44 1.51 6.63
CA ALA A 88 -8.25 1.48 7.84
C ALA A 88 -7.76 2.45 8.93
N HIS A 89 -6.44 2.59 9.10
CA HIS A 89 -5.88 3.45 10.13
C HIS A 89 -5.95 4.94 9.80
N TYR A 90 -5.69 5.32 8.55
CA TYR A 90 -5.56 6.73 8.17
C TYR A 90 -6.78 7.30 7.44
N ASP A 91 -7.63 6.48 6.82
CA ASP A 91 -8.88 6.95 6.21
C ASP A 91 -9.86 7.44 7.29
N GLU A 92 -9.83 6.85 8.49
CA GLU A 92 -10.59 7.34 9.65
C GLU A 92 -10.02 8.65 10.24
N CYS A 93 -8.70 8.89 10.12
CA CYS A 93 -8.04 10.10 10.62
C CYS A 93 -8.09 11.29 9.65
N ASP A 94 -8.10 11.02 8.34
CA ASP A 94 -8.15 12.03 7.26
C ASP A 94 -9.58 12.21 6.71
N GLY A 95 -10.55 11.47 7.28
CA GLY A 95 -11.96 11.69 7.05
C GLY A 95 -12.32 13.15 7.33
N PRO A 96 -13.13 13.80 6.47
CA PRO A 96 -13.56 15.15 6.75
C PRO A 96 -14.17 15.15 8.16
N LEU A 97 -13.88 16.20 8.93
CA LEU A 97 -14.64 16.65 10.07
C LEU A 97 -16.11 16.88 9.65
N LEU A 98 -16.82 15.84 9.23
CA LEU A 98 -18.26 15.80 9.09
C LEU A 98 -18.77 15.69 10.50
N TYR A 99 -18.86 16.87 11.11
CA TYR A 99 -19.79 17.25 12.16
C TYR A 99 -20.68 16.09 12.64
N LYS A 100 -20.50 15.66 13.89
CA LYS A 100 -21.61 15.08 14.65
C LYS A 100 -22.27 16.25 15.38
N ILE A 101 -23.47 16.61 14.92
CA ILE A 101 -24.43 17.45 15.66
C ILE A 101 -24.92 16.65 16.86
#